data_AF-A0A7J6KPU5-F1
#
_entry.id   AF-A0A7J6KPU5-F1
#
_cell.length_a   1.000
_cell.length_b   1.000
_cell.length_c   1.000
_cell.angle_alpha   90.00
_cell.angle_beta   90.00
_cell.angle_gamma   90.00
#
_symmetry.space_group_name_H-M   'P 1'
#
loop_
_entity.id
_entity.type
_entity.pdbx_description
1 polymer ?
#
loop_
_entity_poly.entity_id
_entity_poly.type
_entity_poly.pdbx_seq_one_letter_code
_entity_poly.pdbx_strand_id
1 'polypeptide(L)'
;MFSTLGVQLYSRKISVGNALNQQSVSTQTSATVDTTNAINLICSRAVTCATTPLIERITEDGQPRLLAHLPAIENANVYPYRAAKRRRPPADDAIIHSKLLEMSTLGKVAKAQDKEVTVVCQPVLIDKWDKADGTCTARVFPLSKTELKRYRLTVDCRPLNNLKLLADADGKFLFVPTNASGQDNTCKGNEEHVYKQYQRGATVLLRDIPGDHLGYWSKVDLEDAYGTLRVPSSLSRLFGTVSTGPNGQQYVWVLRTLAQGWRWAPLLFQLAMTTIIDEDINPVLAKAGLNASVIHVQDDVLISSSDIDTGNKAFIIVINILEKHAGFTVNREKSQEPAEITSFCGLQLYRDTYRPTPSRREFTDATYNWALQDFINCNPVKGKRGKKKAPTTGDLVRDRRLQWLRSWCGVFNYLSGHLSPEAQRSLNELYSVSKIYQDSNSTAEDFDDTVKTVSSAFRVLSDFYLSGVIPCAIGNDGIATLIVSDANADSYG
;
A
#
# COMPACT_ATOMS: atom_id res chain seq x y z
N MET A 1 18.82 14.28 2.40
CA MET A 1 19.83 13.22 2.20
C MET A 1 19.17 11.95 1.65
N PHE A 2 18.43 12.03 0.52
CA PHE A 2 17.76 10.89 -0.17
C PHE A 2 17.49 11.17 -1.67
N SER A 3 18.13 12.18 -2.28
CA SER A 3 17.72 12.69 -3.60
C SER A 3 18.15 11.84 -4.80
N THR A 4 19.01 10.84 -4.62
CA THR A 4 19.56 10.03 -5.73
C THR A 4 18.76 8.76 -6.03
N LEU A 5 17.71 8.42 -5.26
CA LEU A 5 16.89 7.21 -5.43
C LEU A 5 15.39 7.50 -5.62
N GLY A 6 15.02 8.73 -6.01
CA GLY A 6 13.60 9.09 -6.20
C GLY A 6 12.76 9.15 -4.92
N VAL A 7 13.38 9.07 -3.73
CA VAL A 7 12.69 9.23 -2.44
C VAL A 7 12.59 10.72 -2.10
N GLN A 8 11.48 11.35 -2.48
CA GLN A 8 11.12 12.68 -1.96
C GLN A 8 10.39 12.54 -0.63
N LEU A 9 11.06 12.91 0.46
CA LEU A 9 10.42 13.15 1.74
C LEU A 9 9.75 14.53 1.68
N TYR A 10 8.44 14.56 1.48
CA TYR A 10 7.68 15.81 1.50
C TYR A 10 7.35 16.23 2.94
N SER A 11 7.76 17.45 3.32
CA SER A 11 7.16 18.19 4.43
C SER A 11 6.04 19.07 3.87
N ARG A 12 4.83 18.99 4.44
CA ARG A 12 3.78 19.98 4.17
C ARG A 12 4.07 21.21 5.02
N LYS A 13 4.61 22.27 4.43
CA LYS A 13 4.33 23.62 4.93
C LYS A 13 2.90 23.97 4.53
N ILE A 14 2.01 24.12 5.51
CA ILE A 14 0.73 24.79 5.28
C ILE A 14 1.05 26.28 5.29
N SER A 15 1.28 26.85 4.11
CA SER A 15 1.24 28.30 3.93
C SER A 15 -0.22 28.68 3.69
N VAL A 16 -0.88 29.17 4.73
CA VAL A 16 -2.12 29.94 4.60
C VAL A 16 -1.72 31.34 4.12
N GLY A 17 -2.22 31.78 2.96
CA GLY A 17 -1.98 33.16 2.51
C GLY A 17 -2.30 33.45 1.05
N ASN A 18 -3.57 33.80 0.82
CA ASN A 18 -4.12 34.74 -0.18
C ASN A 18 -4.20 34.37 -1.68
N ALA A 19 -5.45 34.41 -2.14
CA ALA A 19 -5.91 34.50 -3.51
C ALA A 19 -5.70 35.90 -4.12
N LEU A 20 -5.91 35.97 -5.45
CA LEU A 20 -6.09 37.13 -6.34
C LEU A 20 -4.81 37.84 -6.83
N ASN A 21 -4.45 37.69 -8.11
CA ASN A 21 -5.06 38.49 -9.19
C ASN A 21 -4.57 38.09 -10.59
N GLN A 22 -5.48 38.15 -11.56
CA GLN A 22 -5.20 38.19 -13.00
C GLN A 22 -4.52 39.53 -13.35
N GLN A 23 -3.53 39.53 -14.24
CA GLN A 23 -3.50 40.40 -15.43
C GLN A 23 -2.32 40.08 -16.35
N SER A 24 -2.66 40.02 -17.64
CA SER A 24 -1.85 39.92 -18.84
C SER A 24 -1.01 41.18 -19.13
N VAL A 25 0.26 41.03 -19.54
CA VAL A 25 0.92 41.93 -20.51
C VAL A 25 1.95 41.12 -21.32
N SER A 26 1.93 41.36 -22.62
CA SER A 26 2.73 40.76 -23.69
C SER A 26 4.10 41.41 -23.90
N THR A 27 4.95 40.68 -24.65
CA THR A 27 5.99 41.11 -25.62
C THR A 27 7.37 41.63 -25.17
N GLN A 28 8.40 40.89 -25.66
CA GLN A 28 9.78 41.30 -26.09
C GLN A 28 10.72 41.83 -24.98
N THR A 29 12.01 41.49 -24.87
CA THR A 29 13.05 41.05 -25.83
C THR A 29 14.25 40.49 -25.05
N SER A 30 15.07 39.68 -25.72
CA SER A 30 16.32 39.07 -25.26
C SER A 30 17.38 40.05 -24.74
N ALA A 31 17.95 39.77 -23.56
CA ALA A 31 19.35 40.08 -23.24
C ALA A 31 19.83 39.22 -22.06
N THR A 32 20.92 38.50 -22.30
CA THR A 32 21.76 37.75 -21.37
C THR A 32 22.17 38.55 -20.13
N VAL A 33 21.94 37.99 -18.94
CA VAL A 33 22.67 38.34 -17.71
C VAL A 33 22.99 37.06 -16.94
N ASP A 34 24.29 36.86 -16.77
CA ASP A 34 24.94 35.82 -15.99
C ASP A 34 24.63 35.88 -14.49
N THR A 35 24.62 34.68 -13.88
CA THR A 35 24.96 34.34 -12.50
C THR A 35 24.81 35.42 -11.42
N THR A 36 23.81 35.26 -10.54
CA THR A 36 23.98 35.11 -9.08
C THR A 36 22.63 35.22 -8.39
N ASN A 37 22.03 34.07 -8.04
CA ASN A 37 21.10 33.95 -6.91
C ASN A 37 21.16 32.50 -6.45
N ALA A 38 22.34 32.15 -5.93
CA ALA A 38 22.50 30.98 -5.10
C ALA A 38 21.64 31.19 -3.84
N ILE A 39 20.50 30.52 -3.78
CA ILE A 39 19.86 30.23 -2.51
C ILE A 39 20.88 29.38 -1.77
N ASN A 40 21.58 30.00 -0.81
CA ASN A 40 22.45 29.34 0.14
C ASN A 40 21.61 28.33 0.94
N LEU A 41 21.45 27.12 0.39
CA LEU A 41 21.18 25.94 1.20
C LEU A 41 22.44 25.72 2.03
N ILE A 42 22.33 26.00 3.32
CA ILE A 42 23.30 25.60 4.33
C ILE A 42 23.41 24.08 4.22
N CYS A 43 24.42 23.64 3.47
CA CYS A 43 24.83 22.26 3.33
C CYS A 43 25.52 21.90 4.64
N SER A 44 24.77 21.34 5.59
CA SER A 44 25.36 20.80 6.80
C SER A 44 26.22 19.58 6.42
N ARG A 45 27.54 19.77 6.54
CA ARG A 45 28.63 18.77 6.54
C ARG A 45 28.30 17.44 5.84
N ALA A 46 28.81 17.30 4.62
CA ALA A 46 29.04 16.00 4.02
C ALA A 46 30.02 15.21 4.91
N VAL A 47 29.48 14.34 5.77
CA VAL A 47 30.23 13.23 6.33
C VAL A 47 30.33 12.21 5.20
N THR A 48 31.52 12.10 4.61
CA THR A 48 31.92 11.03 3.70
C THR A 48 32.01 9.70 4.46
N CYS A 49 30.87 9.23 4.97
CA CYS A 49 30.70 7.81 5.28
C CYS A 49 30.19 7.15 4.00
N ALA A 50 30.84 6.08 3.56
CA ALA A 50 30.29 5.20 2.53
C ALA A 50 28.84 4.87 2.92
N THR A 51 27.87 5.42 2.19
CA THR A 51 26.45 5.21 2.50
C THR A 51 26.10 3.79 2.09
N THR A 52 25.75 2.95 3.06
CA THR A 52 25.21 1.61 2.79
C THR A 52 24.06 1.73 1.79
N PRO A 53 24.10 1.00 0.67
CA PRO A 53 23.00 1.03 -0.29
C PRO A 53 21.72 0.52 0.39
N LEU A 54 20.57 1.09 0.04
CA LEU A 54 19.29 0.66 0.62
C LEU A 54 18.94 -0.77 0.20
N ILE A 55 19.43 -1.22 -0.95
CA ILE A 55 19.27 -2.59 -1.45
C ILE A 55 20.66 -3.12 -1.78
N GLU A 56 21.02 -4.25 -1.19
CA GLU A 56 22.28 -4.95 -1.44
C GLU A 56 22.00 -6.33 -2.05
N ARG A 57 22.80 -6.73 -3.04
CA ARG A 57 22.76 -8.06 -3.63
C ARG A 57 23.67 -8.98 -2.83
N ILE A 58 23.10 -10.05 -2.28
CA ILE A 58 23.85 -11.03 -1.50
C ILE A 58 23.65 -12.43 -2.09
N THR A 59 24.56 -13.35 -1.75
CA THR A 59 24.38 -14.78 -2.01
C THR A 59 24.20 -15.49 -0.68
N GLU A 60 23.07 -16.17 -0.51
CA GLU A 60 22.77 -17.00 0.66
C GLU A 60 22.51 -18.43 0.19
N ASP A 61 23.25 -19.40 0.73
CA ASP A 61 23.16 -20.81 0.35
C ASP A 61 23.33 -21.07 -1.16
N GLY A 62 24.22 -20.29 -1.79
CA GLY A 62 24.47 -20.36 -3.25
C GLY A 62 23.35 -19.79 -4.11
N GLN A 63 22.36 -19.13 -3.51
CA GLN A 63 21.24 -18.51 -4.21
C GLN A 63 21.29 -16.98 -4.08
N PRO A 64 21.03 -16.24 -5.17
CA PRO A 64 21.00 -14.79 -5.10
C PRO A 64 19.78 -14.31 -4.33
N ARG A 65 19.99 -13.26 -3.52
CA ARG A 65 18.98 -12.63 -2.69
C ARG A 65 19.19 -11.12 -2.67
N LEU A 66 18.14 -10.41 -2.34
CA LEU A 66 18.22 -8.99 -2.01
C LEU A 66 18.12 -8.78 -0.50
N LEU A 67 19.01 -7.95 0.01
CA LEU A 67 19.06 -7.50 1.40
C LEU A 67 18.61 -6.04 1.45
N ALA A 68 17.48 -5.79 2.12
CA ALA A 68 16.92 -4.47 2.28
C ALA A 68 17.42 -3.82 3.56
N HIS A 69 18.06 -2.67 3.41
CA HIS A 69 18.57 -1.83 4.48
C HIS A 69 17.67 -0.62 4.72
N LEU A 70 17.54 -0.24 5.98
CA LEU A 70 16.98 1.04 6.41
C LEU A 70 17.84 1.61 7.56
N PRO A 71 19.00 2.20 7.24
CA PRO A 71 20.01 2.58 8.25
C PRO A 71 19.47 3.48 9.37
N ALA A 72 18.51 4.35 9.06
CA ALA A 72 17.87 5.22 10.04
C ALA A 72 17.13 4.46 11.15
N ILE A 73 16.61 3.26 10.86
CA ILE A 73 15.91 2.41 11.83
C ILE A 73 16.83 1.35 12.42
N GLU A 74 17.72 0.78 11.61
CA GLU A 74 18.71 -0.20 12.06
C GLU A 74 19.55 0.31 13.23
N ASN A 75 20.03 1.55 13.11
CA ASN A 75 20.89 2.21 14.08
C ASN A 75 20.12 2.95 15.18
N ALA A 76 18.79 2.91 15.14
CA ALA A 76 17.95 3.62 16.10
C ALA A 76 17.94 2.91 17.47
N ASN A 77 17.88 3.70 18.55
CA ASN A 77 17.45 3.17 19.83
C ASN A 77 15.93 2.97 19.78
N VAL A 78 15.47 1.73 19.87
CA VAL A 78 14.05 1.39 19.77
C VAL A 78 13.50 1.06 21.16
N TYR A 79 12.36 1.65 21.51
CA TYR A 79 11.67 1.34 22.75
C TYR A 79 11.28 -0.14 22.77
N PRO A 80 11.76 -0.92 23.76
CA PRO A 80 11.51 -2.35 23.79
C PRO A 80 10.03 -2.64 23.97
N TYR A 81 9.56 -3.71 23.32
CA TYR A 81 8.16 -4.10 23.40
C TYR A 81 8.02 -5.61 23.43
N ARG A 82 7.10 -6.11 24.27
CA ARG A 82 6.70 -7.51 24.35
C ARG A 82 5.18 -7.59 24.35
N ALA A 83 4.61 -8.17 23.31
CA ALA A 83 3.18 -8.33 23.20
C ALA A 83 2.67 -9.43 24.15
N ALA A 84 1.64 -9.12 24.95
CA ALA A 84 0.98 -10.12 25.80
C ALA A 84 0.48 -11.33 24.97
N LYS A 85 0.63 -12.53 25.53
CA LYS A 85 0.19 -13.78 24.90
C LYS A 85 -1.31 -13.74 24.65
N ARG A 86 -1.74 -13.94 23.40
CA ARG A 86 -3.16 -14.12 23.09
C ARG A 86 -3.61 -15.51 23.53
N ARG A 87 -4.81 -15.59 24.08
CA ARG A 87 -5.51 -16.86 24.25
C ARG A 87 -5.91 -17.38 22.86
N ARG A 88 -5.44 -18.57 22.51
CA ARG A 88 -5.71 -19.25 21.23
C ARG A 88 -6.11 -20.70 21.51
N PRO A 89 -6.90 -21.33 20.63
CA PRO A 89 -7.10 -22.77 20.66
C PRO A 89 -5.76 -23.52 20.56
N PRO A 90 -5.61 -24.71 21.19
CA PRO A 90 -4.38 -25.50 21.11
C PRO A 90 -3.93 -25.81 19.68
N ALA A 91 -4.87 -26.08 18.77
CA ALA A 91 -4.59 -26.31 17.36
C ALA A 91 -3.91 -25.10 16.69
N ASP A 92 -4.35 -23.88 16.99
CA ASP A 92 -3.73 -22.66 16.44
C ASP A 92 -2.27 -22.52 16.91
N ASP A 93 -2.00 -22.73 18.19
CA ASP A 93 -0.64 -22.65 18.75
C ASP A 93 0.27 -23.70 18.11
N ALA A 94 -0.23 -24.94 17.90
CA ALA A 94 0.50 -26.01 17.23
C ALA A 94 0.79 -25.70 15.74
N ILE A 95 -0.21 -25.17 15.01
CA ILE A 95 -0.03 -24.76 13.61
C ILE A 95 0.98 -23.61 13.52
N ILE A 96 0.90 -22.60 14.39
CA ILE A 96 1.85 -21.49 14.43
C ILE A 96 3.28 -22.01 14.65
N HIS A 97 3.48 -22.91 15.60
CA HIS A 97 4.79 -23.51 15.85
C HIS A 97 5.32 -24.28 14.63
N SER A 98 4.46 -25.10 14.01
CA SER A 98 4.80 -25.86 12.80
C SER A 98 5.16 -24.93 11.62
N LYS A 99 4.42 -23.83 11.41
CA LYS A 99 4.73 -22.81 10.40
C LYS A 99 6.06 -22.12 10.65
N LEU A 100 6.39 -21.78 11.90
CA LEU A 100 7.66 -21.14 12.22
C LEU A 100 8.84 -22.10 12.02
N LEU A 101 8.67 -23.39 12.30
CA LEU A 101 9.65 -24.41 11.97
C LEU A 101 9.88 -24.50 10.45
N GLU A 102 8.81 -24.58 9.65
CA GLU A 102 8.89 -24.57 8.18
C GLU A 102 9.57 -23.29 7.65
N MET A 103 9.17 -22.12 8.16
CA MET A 103 9.80 -20.85 7.78
C MET A 103 11.27 -20.80 8.20
N SER A 104 11.65 -21.48 9.28
CA SER A 104 13.03 -21.58 9.72
C SER A 104 13.86 -22.48 8.82
N THR A 105 13.32 -23.62 8.35
CA THR A 105 14.00 -24.44 7.35
C THR A 105 14.17 -23.74 6.01
N LEU A 106 13.29 -22.77 5.70
CA LEU A 106 13.39 -21.91 4.51
C LEU A 106 14.29 -20.67 4.72
N GLY A 107 14.93 -20.55 5.88
CA GLY A 107 15.81 -19.43 6.22
C GLY A 107 15.09 -18.09 6.45
N LYS A 108 13.75 -18.05 6.42
CA LYS A 108 12.92 -16.83 6.59
C LYS A 108 12.83 -16.38 8.04
N VAL A 109 13.00 -17.32 8.97
CA VAL A 109 12.92 -17.08 10.42
C VAL A 109 14.07 -17.82 11.10
N ALA A 110 14.62 -17.25 12.17
CA ALA A 110 15.58 -17.95 13.03
C ALA A 110 15.06 -18.04 14.46
N LYS A 111 15.48 -19.07 15.18
CA LYS A 111 15.37 -19.09 16.65
C LYS A 111 16.27 -17.99 17.20
N ALA A 112 15.78 -17.28 18.21
CA ALA A 112 16.52 -16.22 18.88
C ALA A 112 16.40 -16.38 20.40
N GLN A 113 17.37 -15.83 21.12
CA GLN A 113 17.24 -15.58 22.56
C GLN A 113 16.42 -14.31 22.78
N ASP A 114 15.69 -14.21 23.90
CA ASP A 114 14.85 -13.04 24.16
C ASP A 114 15.65 -11.72 24.15
N LYS A 115 16.90 -11.75 24.65
CA LYS A 115 17.81 -10.59 24.66
C LYS A 115 18.22 -10.07 23.28
N GLU A 116 18.13 -10.90 22.24
CA GLU A 116 18.53 -10.55 20.88
C GLU A 116 17.42 -9.77 20.15
N VAL A 117 16.23 -9.73 20.74
CA VAL A 117 15.03 -9.18 20.13
C VAL A 117 14.59 -7.93 20.89
N THR A 118 14.50 -6.80 20.22
CA THR A 118 14.02 -5.55 20.83
C THR A 118 12.50 -5.51 20.90
N VAL A 119 11.82 -6.03 19.88
CA VAL A 119 10.35 -6.01 19.77
C VAL A 119 9.82 -7.43 19.49
N VAL A 120 8.93 -7.92 20.34
CA VAL A 120 8.23 -9.20 20.15
C VAL A 120 6.74 -8.92 19.93
N CYS A 121 6.28 -9.24 18.71
CA CYS A 121 4.89 -9.12 18.30
C CYS A 121 4.17 -10.48 18.34
N GLN A 122 2.84 -10.44 18.51
CA GLN A 122 2.04 -11.66 18.46
C GLN A 122 1.96 -12.22 17.04
N PRO A 123 2.09 -13.54 16.87
CA PRO A 123 1.85 -14.19 15.59
C PRO A 123 0.36 -14.08 15.21
N VAL A 124 0.10 -13.94 13.92
CA VAL A 124 -1.22 -13.89 13.31
C VAL A 124 -1.31 -15.04 12.30
N LEU A 125 -2.19 -15.99 12.60
CA LEU A 125 -2.48 -17.12 11.73
C LEU A 125 -3.64 -16.76 10.80
N ILE A 126 -3.37 -16.75 9.50
CA ILE A 126 -4.34 -16.49 8.44
C ILE A 126 -4.65 -17.82 7.76
N ASP A 127 -5.93 -18.13 7.64
CA ASP A 127 -6.41 -19.30 6.92
C ASP A 127 -6.81 -18.88 5.49
N LYS A 128 -6.08 -19.35 4.47
CA LYS A 128 -6.34 -18.99 3.06
C LYS A 128 -7.65 -19.59 2.53
N TRP A 129 -8.18 -20.63 3.18
CA TRP A 129 -9.44 -21.27 2.77
C TRP A 129 -10.64 -20.76 3.56
N ASP A 130 -10.45 -19.83 4.49
CA ASP A 130 -11.56 -19.18 5.18
C ASP A 130 -12.37 -18.37 4.15
N LYS A 131 -13.55 -18.89 3.80
CA LYS A 131 -14.45 -18.24 2.86
C LYS A 131 -15.13 -17.07 3.58
N ALA A 132 -15.29 -15.97 2.85
CA ALA A 132 -15.97 -14.76 3.35
C ALA A 132 -17.46 -14.97 3.64
N ASP A 133 -18.01 -16.16 3.36
CA ASP A 133 -19.41 -16.54 3.50
C ASP A 133 -19.81 -16.98 4.91
N GLY A 134 -18.88 -17.08 5.86
CA GLY A 134 -19.20 -17.54 7.21
C GLY A 134 -18.75 -18.97 7.50
N THR A 135 -18.50 -19.79 6.47
CA THR A 135 -18.17 -21.21 6.60
C THR A 135 -16.68 -21.40 6.85
N CYS A 136 -16.24 -21.24 8.09
CA CYS A 136 -14.87 -21.56 8.48
C CYS A 136 -14.78 -23.04 8.86
N THR A 137 -13.99 -23.83 8.13
CA THR A 137 -13.64 -25.18 8.59
C THR A 137 -12.88 -25.06 9.90
N ALA A 138 -13.26 -25.83 10.91
CA ALA A 138 -12.50 -25.88 12.15
C ALA A 138 -11.03 -26.25 11.85
N ARG A 139 -10.11 -25.53 12.48
CA ARG A 139 -8.67 -25.81 12.35
C ARG A 139 -8.34 -27.05 13.17
N VAL A 140 -7.64 -27.98 12.56
CA VAL A 140 -7.24 -29.26 13.15
C VAL A 140 -5.73 -29.40 13.11
N PHE A 141 -5.19 -30.24 13.99
CA PHE A 141 -3.77 -30.59 14.04
C PHE A 141 -3.65 -32.04 14.56
N PRO A 142 -2.75 -32.90 14.05
CA PRO A 142 -1.65 -32.64 13.11
C PRO A 142 -2.10 -32.35 11.67
N LEU A 143 -1.21 -31.76 10.87
CA LEU A 143 -1.43 -31.42 9.45
C LEU A 143 -0.34 -32.05 8.57
N SER A 144 -0.71 -32.46 7.36
CA SER A 144 0.25 -32.74 6.29
C SER A 144 0.97 -31.46 5.81
N LYS A 145 2.08 -31.62 5.08
CA LYS A 145 2.80 -30.48 4.47
C LYS A 145 1.91 -29.67 3.52
N THR A 146 1.04 -30.34 2.76
CA THR A 146 0.12 -29.69 1.83
C THR A 146 -0.95 -28.89 2.57
N GLU A 147 -1.52 -29.44 3.65
CA GLU A 147 -2.48 -28.71 4.49
C GLU A 147 -1.81 -27.54 5.21
N LEU A 148 -0.53 -27.64 5.58
CA LEU A 148 0.20 -26.54 6.19
C LEU A 148 0.33 -25.31 5.25
N LYS A 149 0.31 -25.52 3.92
CA LYS A 149 0.30 -24.43 2.92
C LYS A 149 -1.01 -23.61 2.91
N ARG A 150 -2.11 -24.18 3.44
CA ARG A 150 -3.38 -23.47 3.69
C ARG A 150 -3.18 -22.25 4.58
N TYR A 151 -2.24 -22.33 5.51
CA TYR A 151 -2.03 -21.29 6.51
C TYR A 151 -0.90 -20.35 6.10
N ARG A 152 -1.16 -19.05 6.20
CA ARG A 152 -0.14 -17.99 6.15
C ARG A 152 0.09 -17.48 7.56
N LEU A 153 1.36 -17.31 7.92
CA LEU A 153 1.75 -16.72 9.19
C LEU A 153 2.30 -15.32 8.96
N THR A 154 1.80 -14.35 9.71
CA THR A 154 2.35 -12.98 9.75
C THR A 154 2.52 -12.53 11.21
N VAL A 155 3.09 -11.36 11.42
CA VAL A 155 3.25 -10.75 12.74
C VAL A 155 2.39 -9.50 12.86
N ASP A 156 1.80 -9.27 14.03
CA ASP A 156 1.03 -8.06 14.28
C ASP A 156 1.95 -6.86 14.51
N CYS A 157 2.32 -6.17 13.42
CA CYS A 157 3.20 -5.01 13.47
C CYS A 157 2.54 -3.72 14.00
N ARG A 158 1.27 -3.72 14.44
CA ARG A 158 0.62 -2.49 14.95
C ARG A 158 1.42 -1.80 16.07
N PRO A 159 1.96 -2.50 17.08
CA PRO A 159 2.78 -1.86 18.10
C PRO A 159 4.01 -1.17 17.52
N LEU A 160 4.70 -1.82 16.57
CA LEU A 160 5.87 -1.26 15.88
C LEU A 160 5.49 -0.06 15.01
N ASN A 161 4.36 -0.12 14.31
CA ASN A 161 3.88 0.95 13.44
C ASN A 161 3.45 2.21 14.22
N ASN A 162 3.08 2.05 15.50
CA ASN A 162 2.67 3.14 16.40
C ASN A 162 3.86 3.89 17.04
N LEU A 163 5.09 3.42 16.82
CA LEU A 163 6.29 4.13 17.25
C LEU A 163 6.58 5.31 16.30
N LYS A 164 7.04 6.41 16.88
CA LYS A 164 7.47 7.62 16.18
C LYS A 164 8.99 7.62 16.04
N LEU A 165 9.48 8.02 14.87
CA LEU A 165 10.89 8.29 14.64
C LEU A 165 11.19 9.70 15.12
N LEU A 166 12.10 9.83 16.07
CA LEU A 166 12.66 11.09 16.56
C LEU A 166 14.17 11.06 16.36
N ALA A 167 14.83 12.20 16.54
CA ALA A 167 16.27 12.27 16.72
C ALA A 167 16.56 12.88 18.10
N ASP A 168 17.57 12.39 18.80
CA ASP A 168 18.07 13.03 20.02
C ASP A 168 18.96 14.24 19.71
N ALA A 169 19.47 14.89 20.76
CA ALA A 169 20.33 16.07 20.66
C ALA A 169 21.64 15.80 19.90
N ASP A 170 22.08 14.54 19.86
CA ASP A 170 23.29 14.09 19.16
C ASP A 170 22.97 13.64 17.71
N GLY A 171 21.72 13.77 17.27
CA GLY A 171 21.27 13.38 15.94
C GLY A 171 21.07 11.87 15.76
N LYS A 172 21.10 11.08 16.83
CA LYS A 172 20.82 9.64 16.78
C LYS A 172 19.32 9.40 16.73
N PHE A 173 18.89 8.51 15.84
CA PHE A 173 17.49 8.16 15.71
C PHE A 173 16.97 7.39 16.92
N LEU A 174 15.77 7.77 17.38
CA LEU A 174 15.02 7.12 18.44
C LEU A 174 13.65 6.67 17.91
N PHE A 175 13.18 5.49 18.31
CA PHE A 175 11.86 4.98 17.93
C PHE A 175 11.02 4.74 19.19
N VAL A 176 10.12 5.67 19.52
CA VAL A 176 9.43 5.73 20.83
C VAL A 176 7.90 5.73 20.70
N PRO A 177 7.14 5.27 21.72
CA PRO A 177 5.68 5.29 21.68
C PRO A 177 5.13 6.71 21.65
N THR A 178 4.04 6.91 20.91
CA THR A 178 3.37 8.22 20.76
C THR A 178 2.94 8.84 22.09
N ASN A 179 2.65 8.03 23.11
CA ASN A 179 2.12 8.50 24.40
C ASN A 179 3.15 8.40 25.55
N ALA A 180 4.41 8.07 25.27
CA ALA A 180 5.43 7.93 26.30
C ALA A 180 5.88 9.29 26.89
N SER A 181 5.50 10.41 26.26
CA SER A 181 5.73 11.75 26.79
C SER A 181 4.61 12.16 27.75
N GLY A 182 4.58 11.52 28.93
CA GLY A 182 3.89 12.05 30.10
C GLY A 182 4.76 13.10 30.81
N GLN A 183 5.25 14.12 30.10
CA GLN A 183 5.93 15.30 30.64
C GLN A 183 6.34 16.25 29.50
N ASP A 184 6.04 17.53 29.68
CA ASP A 184 6.58 18.74 29.06
C ASP A 184 7.48 18.56 27.81
N ASN A 185 6.96 19.00 26.66
CA ASN A 185 7.51 20.02 25.73
C ASN A 185 9.04 20.21 25.55
N THR A 186 9.89 19.26 25.91
CA THR A 186 11.35 19.42 25.92
C THR A 186 12.05 18.60 24.85
N CYS A 187 11.37 17.61 24.26
CA CYS A 187 11.71 17.12 22.93
C CYS A 187 10.83 17.83 21.90
N LYS A 188 11.08 19.11 21.65
CA LYS A 188 10.64 19.79 20.41
C LYS A 188 11.38 19.20 19.20
N GLY A 189 11.28 17.89 19.00
CA GLY A 189 11.66 17.25 17.76
C GLY A 189 10.55 17.54 16.76
N ASN A 190 10.66 18.68 16.07
CA ASN A 190 9.87 19.11 14.91
C ASN A 190 8.68 18.19 14.57
N GLU A 191 7.52 18.44 15.17
CA GLU A 191 6.26 17.79 14.82
C GLU A 191 5.89 17.98 13.33
N GLU A 192 6.61 18.85 12.61
CA GLU A 192 6.44 19.14 11.19
C GLU A 192 6.85 18.01 10.22
N HIS A 193 7.46 16.91 10.69
CA HIS A 193 7.95 15.85 9.80
C HIS A 193 7.27 14.50 10.08
N VAL A 194 5.95 14.45 9.92
CA VAL A 194 5.28 13.18 9.63
C VAL A 194 5.77 12.74 8.25
N TYR A 195 6.78 11.87 8.22
CA TYR A 195 7.26 11.24 6.98
C TYR A 195 6.12 10.46 6.34
N LYS A 196 5.43 11.08 5.37
CA LYS A 196 4.45 10.38 4.55
C LYS A 196 5.22 9.51 3.56
N GLN A 197 5.01 8.21 3.68
CA GLN A 197 5.52 7.24 2.73
C GLN A 197 4.66 7.37 1.47
N TYR A 198 5.27 7.75 0.36
CA TYR A 198 4.59 7.82 -0.92
C TYR A 198 5.06 6.67 -1.81
N GLN A 199 4.15 5.75 -2.11
CA GLN A 199 4.29 4.78 -3.20
C GLN A 199 3.40 5.27 -4.33
N ARG A 200 3.93 5.30 -5.57
CA ARG A 200 3.13 5.65 -6.75
C ARG A 200 2.00 4.63 -6.92
N GLY A 201 0.78 5.11 -7.12
CA GLY A 201 -0.37 4.25 -7.38
C GLY A 201 -0.36 3.67 -8.80
N ALA A 202 -1.13 2.60 -9.02
CA ALA A 202 -1.21 1.91 -10.30
C ALA A 202 -1.55 2.83 -11.48
N THR A 203 -2.54 3.72 -11.33
CA THR A 203 -2.95 4.66 -12.39
C THR A 203 -1.83 5.62 -12.78
N VAL A 204 -1.01 6.05 -11.82
CA VAL A 204 0.12 6.95 -12.05
C VAL A 204 1.26 6.24 -12.77
N LEU A 205 1.44 4.92 -12.56
CA LEU A 205 2.43 4.12 -13.25
C LEU A 205 1.98 3.73 -14.66
N LEU A 206 0.68 3.47 -14.86
CA LEU A 206 0.12 3.17 -16.18
C LEU A 206 0.28 4.35 -17.15
N ARG A 207 0.19 5.59 -16.66
CA ARG A 207 0.44 6.79 -17.49
C ARG A 207 1.87 6.88 -18.00
N ASP A 208 2.84 6.36 -17.26
CA ASP A 208 4.25 6.41 -17.67
C ASP A 208 4.62 5.41 -18.78
N ILE A 209 3.72 4.50 -19.13
CA ILE A 209 4.00 3.51 -20.17
C ILE A 209 3.96 4.21 -21.55
N PRO A 210 5.02 4.10 -22.37
CA PRO A 210 5.01 4.62 -23.74
C PRO A 210 3.86 4.02 -24.57
N GLY A 211 3.19 4.83 -25.40
CA GLY A 211 2.04 4.36 -26.18
C GLY A 211 2.39 3.24 -27.17
N ASP A 212 3.62 3.25 -27.70
CA ASP A 212 4.15 2.20 -28.57
C ASP A 212 4.48 0.88 -27.85
N HIS A 213 4.36 0.84 -26.52
CA HIS A 213 4.46 -0.38 -25.72
C HIS A 213 3.09 -0.93 -25.32
N LEU A 214 1.97 -0.33 -25.77
CA LEU A 214 0.62 -0.74 -25.39
C LEU A 214 -0.01 -1.73 -26.38
N GLY A 215 -0.89 -2.59 -25.88
CA GLY A 215 -1.71 -3.50 -26.68
C GLY A 215 -1.95 -4.84 -26.00
N TYR A 216 -0.91 -5.41 -25.40
CA TYR A 216 -0.95 -6.69 -24.70
C TYR A 216 -0.38 -6.57 -23.29
N TRP A 217 -0.94 -7.38 -22.39
CA TRP A 217 -0.66 -7.33 -20.97
C TRP A 217 -0.32 -8.71 -20.44
N SER A 218 0.81 -8.81 -19.75
CA SER A 218 1.17 -10.00 -18.97
C SER A 218 1.27 -9.65 -17.49
N LYS A 219 0.94 -10.59 -16.63
CA LYS A 219 1.00 -10.41 -15.17
C LYS A 219 1.84 -11.49 -14.53
N VAL A 220 2.75 -11.11 -13.65
CA VAL A 220 3.56 -12.05 -12.86
C VAL A 220 3.13 -11.95 -11.39
N ASP A 221 2.69 -13.07 -10.82
CA ASP A 221 2.29 -13.19 -9.41
C ASP A 221 3.47 -13.75 -8.59
N LEU A 222 3.88 -13.04 -7.53
CA LEU A 222 5.01 -13.44 -6.69
C LEU A 222 4.54 -14.16 -5.42
N GLU A 223 5.03 -15.39 -5.20
CA GLU A 223 4.76 -16.11 -3.97
C GLU A 223 5.54 -15.53 -2.80
N ASP A 224 4.81 -15.07 -1.76
CA ASP A 224 5.41 -14.55 -0.53
C ASP A 224 6.50 -13.50 -0.79
N ALA A 225 6.18 -12.52 -1.64
CA ALA A 225 7.13 -11.54 -2.16
C ALA A 225 7.98 -10.87 -1.06
N TYR A 226 7.35 -10.34 0.00
CA TYR A 226 8.06 -9.74 1.14
C TYR A 226 8.96 -10.75 1.88
N GLY A 227 8.57 -12.03 1.95
CA GLY A 227 9.35 -13.10 2.56
C GLY A 227 10.57 -13.54 1.74
N THR A 228 10.74 -13.02 0.53
CA THR A 228 11.95 -13.22 -0.28
C THR A 228 13.06 -12.25 0.10
N LEU A 229 12.71 -10.99 0.40
CA LEU A 229 13.65 -9.94 0.76
C LEU A 229 14.21 -10.14 2.15
N ARG A 230 15.54 -10.23 2.25
CA ARG A 230 16.26 -10.33 3.51
C ARG A 230 16.35 -8.97 4.20
N VAL A 231 16.53 -9.01 5.51
CA VAL A 231 16.85 -7.83 6.32
C VAL A 231 18.08 -8.12 7.18
N PRO A 232 18.92 -7.11 7.47
CA PRO A 232 20.09 -7.29 8.32
C PRO A 232 19.69 -7.58 9.76
N SER A 233 20.58 -8.17 10.55
CA SER A 233 20.33 -8.50 11.96
C SER A 233 19.93 -7.27 12.81
N SER A 234 20.48 -6.10 12.47
CA SER A 234 20.17 -4.82 13.09
C SER A 234 18.71 -4.41 12.91
N LEU A 235 18.07 -4.80 11.81
CA LEU A 235 16.65 -4.57 11.53
C LEU A 235 15.80 -5.75 12.01
N SER A 236 16.27 -6.99 11.83
CA SER A 236 15.54 -8.21 12.16
C SER A 236 15.12 -8.24 13.64
N ARG A 237 15.93 -7.69 14.55
CA ARG A 237 15.63 -7.58 15.99
C ARG A 237 14.30 -6.89 16.32
N LEU A 238 13.69 -6.18 15.36
CA LEU A 238 12.39 -5.52 15.49
C LEU A 238 11.21 -6.43 15.13
N PHE A 239 11.48 -7.57 14.51
CA PHE A 239 10.47 -8.50 14.00
C PHE A 239 10.48 -9.81 14.80
N GLY A 240 10.51 -9.70 16.11
CA GLY A 240 10.37 -10.83 17.01
C GLY A 240 8.96 -11.39 17.04
N THR A 241 8.85 -12.71 17.22
CA THR A 241 7.59 -13.38 17.53
C THR A 241 7.79 -14.60 18.41
N VAL A 242 6.71 -15.24 18.84
CA VAL A 242 6.75 -16.38 19.77
C VAL A 242 5.83 -17.51 19.33
N SER A 243 6.19 -18.73 19.73
CA SER A 243 5.32 -19.91 19.64
C SER A 243 5.43 -20.77 20.88
N THR A 244 4.45 -21.64 21.12
CA THR A 244 4.52 -22.68 22.15
C THR A 244 4.77 -24.02 21.46
N GLY A 245 5.82 -24.74 21.84
CA GLY A 245 6.10 -26.08 21.33
C GLY A 245 5.19 -27.16 21.95
N PRO A 246 5.29 -28.43 21.48
CA PRO A 246 4.45 -29.53 21.95
C PRO A 246 4.59 -29.83 23.45
N ASN A 247 5.76 -29.54 24.03
CA ASN A 247 6.07 -29.71 25.46
C ASN A 247 5.63 -28.51 26.33
N GLY A 248 4.91 -27.53 25.76
CA GLY A 248 4.52 -26.31 26.46
C GLY A 248 5.63 -25.24 26.56
N GLN A 249 6.85 -25.53 26.07
CA GLN A 249 7.95 -24.58 26.08
C GLN A 249 7.71 -23.43 25.11
N GLN A 250 7.97 -22.19 25.55
CA GLN A 250 7.94 -21.03 24.67
C GLN A 250 9.24 -20.91 23.88
N TYR A 251 9.12 -20.60 22.59
CA TYR A 251 10.22 -20.32 21.68
C TYR A 251 10.10 -18.88 21.18
N VAL A 252 11.22 -18.17 21.18
CA VAL A 252 11.36 -16.84 20.56
C VAL A 252 11.96 -17.01 19.17
N TRP A 253 11.39 -16.30 18.22
CA TRP A 253 11.76 -16.32 16.82
C TRP A 253 11.98 -14.90 16.33
N VAL A 254 12.83 -14.75 15.32
CA VAL A 254 13.09 -13.48 14.65
C VAL A 254 12.94 -13.65 13.15
N LEU A 255 12.15 -12.78 12.50
CA LEU A 255 12.04 -12.78 11.04
C LEU A 255 13.33 -12.25 10.43
N ARG A 256 13.91 -13.00 9.48
CA ARG A 256 15.09 -12.61 8.70
C ARG A 256 14.73 -11.93 7.38
N THR A 257 13.44 -11.68 7.17
CA THR A 257 12.85 -11.11 5.96
C THR A 257 12.00 -9.89 6.28
N LEU A 258 11.61 -9.12 5.25
CA LEU A 258 10.69 -8.01 5.44
C LEU A 258 9.36 -8.48 6.06
N ALA A 259 9.02 -7.92 7.22
CA ALA A 259 7.80 -8.27 7.92
C ALA A 259 6.56 -7.67 7.23
N GLN A 260 5.70 -8.54 6.70
CA GLN A 260 4.43 -8.09 6.12
C GLN A 260 3.55 -7.41 7.17
N GLY A 261 3.02 -6.23 6.84
CA GLY A 261 2.21 -5.41 7.75
C GLY A 261 3.03 -4.36 8.52
N TRP A 262 4.36 -4.39 8.42
CA TRP A 262 5.19 -3.29 8.87
C TRP A 262 5.09 -2.11 7.88
N ARG A 263 4.92 -0.89 8.38
CA ARG A 263 4.62 0.28 7.55
C ARG A 263 5.71 0.61 6.53
N TRP A 264 6.96 0.27 6.81
CA TRP A 264 8.09 0.54 5.90
C TRP A 264 8.35 -0.57 4.89
N ALA A 265 7.72 -1.74 5.06
CA ALA A 265 7.95 -2.87 4.17
C ALA A 265 7.59 -2.56 2.71
N PRO A 266 6.44 -1.91 2.37
CA PRO A 266 6.11 -1.58 0.99
C PRO A 266 7.14 -0.68 0.30
N LEU A 267 7.71 0.28 1.03
CA LEU A 267 8.73 1.17 0.49
C LEU A 267 10.03 0.42 0.17
N LEU A 268 10.51 -0.41 1.11
CA LEU A 268 11.72 -1.21 0.89
C LEU A 268 11.52 -2.25 -0.22
N PHE A 269 10.33 -2.84 -0.29
CA PHE A 269 9.96 -3.75 -1.37
C PHE A 269 9.95 -3.02 -2.72
N GLN A 270 9.41 -1.80 -2.77
CA GLN A 270 9.41 -0.99 -3.98
C GLN A 270 10.83 -0.69 -4.45
N LEU A 271 11.71 -0.23 -3.55
CA LEU A 271 13.10 0.05 -3.91
C LEU A 271 13.78 -1.19 -4.48
N ALA A 272 13.58 -2.36 -3.88
CA ALA A 272 14.15 -3.61 -4.38
C ALA A 272 13.65 -3.98 -5.78
N MET A 273 12.35 -3.88 -6.01
CA MET A 273 11.78 -4.16 -7.32
C MET A 273 12.23 -3.17 -8.38
N THR A 274 12.29 -1.88 -8.05
CA THR A 274 12.84 -0.85 -8.95
C THR A 274 14.29 -1.15 -9.30
N THR A 275 15.13 -1.53 -8.32
CA THR A 275 16.52 -1.95 -8.59
C THR A 275 16.57 -3.12 -9.59
N ILE A 276 15.74 -4.15 -9.44
CA ILE A 276 15.72 -5.28 -10.39
C ILE A 276 15.22 -4.83 -11.77
N ILE A 277 14.17 -4.01 -11.81
CA ILE A 277 13.58 -3.55 -13.06
C ILE A 277 14.60 -2.71 -13.85
N ASP A 278 15.25 -1.75 -13.18
CA ASP A 278 16.14 -0.80 -13.84
C ASP A 278 17.51 -1.40 -14.17
N GLU A 279 18.06 -2.26 -13.30
CA GLU A 279 19.42 -2.79 -13.47
C GLU A 279 19.47 -4.14 -14.18
N ASP A 280 18.43 -4.98 -14.07
CA ASP A 280 18.43 -6.33 -14.67
C ASP A 280 17.44 -6.46 -15.83
N ILE A 281 16.18 -6.04 -15.65
CA ILE A 281 15.11 -6.31 -16.62
C ILE A 281 15.22 -5.37 -17.82
N ASN A 282 15.15 -4.06 -17.60
CA ASN A 282 15.13 -3.05 -18.66
C ASN A 282 16.35 -3.17 -19.60
N PRO A 283 17.59 -3.39 -19.12
CA PRO A 283 18.73 -3.59 -20.00
C PRO A 283 18.62 -4.83 -20.89
N VAL A 284 18.05 -5.93 -20.39
CA VAL A 284 17.88 -7.17 -21.16
C VAL A 284 16.77 -7.02 -22.20
N LEU A 285 15.65 -6.37 -21.85
CA LEU A 285 14.58 -6.06 -22.79
C LEU A 285 15.08 -5.14 -23.92
N ALA A 286 15.81 -4.08 -23.57
CA ALA A 286 16.39 -3.15 -24.53
C ALA A 286 17.39 -3.84 -25.46
N LYS A 287 18.29 -4.68 -24.91
CA LYS A 287 19.24 -5.47 -25.71
C LYS A 287 18.56 -6.44 -26.66
N ALA A 288 17.39 -6.96 -26.28
CA ALA A 288 16.58 -7.84 -27.12
C ALA A 288 15.72 -7.08 -28.14
N GLY A 289 15.73 -5.74 -28.13
CA GLY A 289 14.93 -4.91 -29.03
C GLY A 289 13.41 -5.06 -28.80
N LEU A 290 13.00 -5.33 -27.55
CA LEU A 290 11.60 -5.55 -27.22
C LEU A 290 10.94 -4.23 -26.79
N ASN A 291 9.88 -3.84 -27.50
CA ASN A 291 8.99 -2.73 -27.13
C ASN A 291 8.07 -3.17 -25.99
N ALA A 292 8.64 -3.27 -24.79
CA ALA A 292 7.95 -3.71 -23.60
C ALA A 292 8.33 -2.85 -22.39
N SER A 293 7.34 -2.60 -21.53
CA SER A 293 7.51 -1.89 -20.26
C SER A 293 7.15 -2.79 -19.10
N VAL A 294 7.92 -2.71 -18.01
CA VAL A 294 7.64 -3.43 -16.77
C VAL A 294 7.38 -2.45 -15.65
N ILE A 295 6.21 -2.57 -15.01
CA ILE A 295 5.84 -1.79 -13.84
C ILE A 295 5.40 -2.73 -12.72
N HIS A 296 5.39 -2.22 -11.49
CA HIS A 296 4.93 -3.00 -10.35
C HIS A 296 4.26 -2.13 -9.29
N VAL A 297 3.34 -2.73 -8.54
CA VAL A 297 2.76 -2.14 -7.33
C VAL A 297 2.72 -3.22 -6.27
N GLN A 298 3.55 -3.06 -5.24
CA GLN A 298 3.75 -4.13 -4.24
C GLN A 298 4.12 -5.44 -4.96
N ASP A 299 3.46 -6.54 -4.66
CA ASP A 299 3.69 -7.88 -5.20
C ASP A 299 3.08 -8.13 -6.60
N ASP A 300 2.28 -7.20 -7.14
CA ASP A 300 1.77 -7.29 -8.51
C ASP A 300 2.79 -6.71 -9.50
N VAL A 301 3.31 -7.56 -10.40
CA VAL A 301 4.19 -7.15 -11.53
C VAL A 301 3.40 -7.22 -12.84
N LEU A 302 3.46 -6.15 -13.63
CA LEU A 302 2.76 -6.02 -14.90
C LEU A 302 3.76 -5.74 -16.01
N ILE A 303 3.57 -6.41 -17.15
CA ILE A 303 4.34 -6.23 -18.37
C ILE A 303 3.37 -5.75 -19.45
N SER A 304 3.72 -4.66 -20.12
CA SER A 304 3.01 -4.13 -21.28
C SER A 304 3.86 -4.36 -22.53
N SER A 305 3.24 -4.70 -23.65
CA SER A 305 3.91 -4.87 -24.94
C SER A 305 3.01 -4.51 -26.12
N SER A 306 3.64 -4.10 -27.23
CA SER A 306 2.96 -3.77 -28.50
C SER A 306 2.21 -4.93 -29.14
N ASP A 307 2.74 -6.14 -29.00
CA ASP A 307 2.25 -7.35 -29.65
C ASP A 307 2.46 -8.59 -28.77
N ILE A 308 1.78 -9.68 -29.13
CA ILE A 308 1.77 -10.92 -28.36
C ILE A 308 3.15 -11.62 -28.32
N ASP A 309 3.95 -11.53 -29.40
CA ASP A 309 5.25 -12.20 -29.48
C ASP A 309 6.29 -11.48 -28.63
N THR A 310 6.31 -10.14 -28.70
CA THR A 310 7.10 -9.28 -27.81
C THR A 310 6.72 -9.51 -26.36
N GLY A 311 5.42 -9.56 -26.06
CA GLY A 311 4.91 -9.85 -24.72
C GLY A 311 5.40 -11.20 -24.20
N ASN A 312 5.33 -12.25 -25.01
CA ASN A 312 5.74 -13.60 -24.61
C ASN A 312 7.24 -13.66 -24.28
N LYS A 313 8.07 -13.03 -25.13
CA LYS A 313 9.52 -12.93 -24.88
C LYS A 313 9.81 -12.15 -23.61
N ALA A 314 9.16 -11.00 -23.43
CA ALA A 314 9.33 -10.17 -22.23
C ALA A 314 8.90 -10.91 -20.96
N PHE A 315 7.77 -11.61 -21.00
CA PHE A 315 7.26 -12.42 -19.88
C PHE A 315 8.27 -13.49 -19.44
N ILE A 316 8.85 -14.23 -20.39
CA ILE A 316 9.88 -15.24 -20.11
C ILE A 316 11.14 -14.59 -19.52
N ILE A 317 11.60 -13.47 -20.08
CA ILE A 317 12.78 -12.74 -19.59
C ILE A 317 12.55 -12.29 -18.14
N VAL A 318 11.41 -11.65 -17.87
CA VAL A 318 11.08 -11.11 -16.54
C VAL A 318 11.00 -12.22 -15.50
N ILE A 319 10.30 -13.33 -15.79
CA ILE A 319 10.23 -14.48 -14.86
C ILE A 319 11.64 -15.03 -14.59
N ASN A 320 12.44 -15.23 -15.63
CA ASN A 320 13.79 -15.76 -15.47
C ASN A 320 14.67 -14.86 -14.60
N ILE A 321 14.60 -13.53 -14.77
CA ILE A 321 15.37 -12.59 -13.96
C ILE A 321 14.88 -12.58 -12.51
N LEU A 322 13.56 -12.54 -12.29
CA LEU A 322 12.99 -12.55 -10.94
C LEU A 322 13.40 -13.81 -10.16
N GLU A 323 13.33 -14.98 -10.80
CA GLU A 323 13.73 -16.26 -10.18
C GLU A 323 15.26 -16.35 -10.01
N LYS A 324 16.04 -16.05 -11.06
CA LYS A 324 17.49 -16.34 -11.09
C LYS A 324 18.37 -15.26 -10.52
N HIS A 325 17.98 -13.98 -10.56
CA HIS A 325 18.83 -12.85 -10.13
C HIS A 325 18.37 -12.26 -8.80
N ALA A 326 17.08 -12.38 -8.48
CA ALA A 326 16.49 -11.80 -7.27
C ALA A 326 16.01 -12.85 -6.25
N GLY A 327 15.91 -14.13 -6.66
CA GLY A 327 15.53 -15.23 -5.79
C GLY A 327 14.04 -15.28 -5.46
N PHE A 328 13.19 -14.58 -6.22
CA PHE A 328 11.75 -14.68 -6.07
C PHE A 328 11.22 -16.03 -6.53
N THR A 329 10.08 -16.42 -5.97
CA THR A 329 9.30 -17.56 -6.45
C THR A 329 8.10 -17.04 -7.20
N VAL A 330 7.96 -17.40 -8.48
CA VAL A 330 6.82 -16.99 -9.31
C VAL A 330 5.72 -18.03 -9.22
N ASN A 331 4.49 -17.58 -8.94
CA ASN A 331 3.30 -18.41 -9.02
C ASN A 331 2.86 -18.52 -10.47
N ARG A 332 3.28 -19.59 -11.16
CA ARG A 332 2.95 -19.79 -12.58
C ARG A 332 1.46 -20.01 -12.82
N GLU A 333 0.72 -20.57 -11.87
CA GLU A 333 -0.73 -20.81 -11.99
C GLU A 333 -1.55 -19.51 -11.94
N LYS A 334 -1.05 -18.49 -11.24
CA LYS A 334 -1.69 -17.16 -11.12
C LYS A 334 -1.11 -16.09 -12.02
N SER A 335 0.04 -16.37 -12.62
CA SER A 335 0.61 -15.50 -13.63
C SER A 335 -0.19 -15.63 -14.93
N GLN A 336 -0.22 -14.56 -15.70
CA GLN A 336 -0.96 -14.45 -16.94
C GLN A 336 0.02 -14.14 -18.07
N GLU A 337 0.02 -15.00 -19.08
CA GLU A 337 0.66 -14.74 -20.38
C GLU A 337 0.02 -13.52 -21.08
N PRO A 338 0.67 -12.98 -22.12
CA PRO A 338 0.19 -11.77 -22.79
C PRO A 338 -1.24 -11.95 -23.33
N ALA A 339 -2.14 -11.05 -22.93
CA ALA A 339 -3.48 -10.97 -23.47
C ALA A 339 -3.92 -9.50 -23.59
N GLU A 340 -4.92 -9.24 -24.42
CA GLU A 340 -5.48 -7.89 -24.56
C GLU A 340 -6.17 -7.40 -23.28
N ILE A 341 -6.65 -8.33 -22.44
CA ILE A 341 -7.35 -8.04 -21.18
C ILE A 341 -6.55 -8.59 -20.01
N THR A 342 -6.36 -7.78 -18.96
CA THR A 342 -5.84 -8.27 -17.67
C THR A 342 -6.43 -7.49 -16.50
N SER A 343 -6.11 -7.92 -15.28
CA SER A 343 -6.43 -7.18 -14.05
C SER A 343 -5.18 -6.76 -13.29
N PHE A 344 -5.12 -5.50 -12.86
CA PHE A 344 -3.97 -4.94 -12.16
C PHE A 344 -4.41 -3.97 -11.07
N CYS A 345 -4.11 -4.27 -9.80
CA CYS A 345 -4.44 -3.41 -8.66
C CYS A 345 -5.93 -2.98 -8.56
N GLY A 346 -6.85 -3.89 -8.93
CA GLY A 346 -8.28 -3.58 -8.99
C GLY A 346 -8.72 -2.87 -10.26
N LEU A 347 -7.85 -2.61 -11.22
CA LEU A 347 -8.20 -2.11 -12.54
C LEU A 347 -8.34 -3.29 -13.51
N GLN A 348 -9.28 -3.18 -14.45
CA GLN A 348 -9.32 -4.01 -15.65
C GLN A 348 -8.65 -3.21 -16.77
N LEU A 349 -7.59 -3.78 -17.33
CA LEU A 349 -6.87 -3.22 -18.47
C LEU A 349 -7.43 -3.87 -19.73
N TYR A 350 -7.63 -3.07 -20.78
CA TYR A 350 -7.97 -3.54 -22.10
C TYR A 350 -7.21 -2.71 -23.14
N ARG A 351 -6.26 -3.35 -23.83
CA ARG A 351 -5.38 -2.72 -24.82
C ARG A 351 -4.75 -1.43 -24.28
N ASP A 352 -5.14 -0.27 -24.77
CA ASP A 352 -4.65 1.07 -24.42
C ASP A 352 -5.51 1.79 -23.38
N THR A 353 -6.46 1.09 -22.74
CA THR A 353 -7.39 1.68 -21.77
C THR A 353 -7.45 0.90 -20.46
N TYR A 354 -7.93 1.56 -19.41
CA TYR A 354 -8.25 0.91 -18.14
C TYR A 354 -9.56 1.42 -17.55
N ARG A 355 -10.23 0.56 -16.79
CA ARG A 355 -11.38 0.93 -15.96
C ARG A 355 -11.29 0.25 -14.60
N PRO A 356 -11.98 0.73 -13.56
CA PRO A 356 -12.09 0.01 -12.31
C PRO A 356 -12.73 -1.37 -12.55
N THR A 357 -12.19 -2.42 -11.93
CA THR A 357 -12.79 -3.75 -11.99
C THR A 357 -14.21 -3.68 -11.46
N PRO A 358 -15.21 -4.27 -12.15
CA PRO A 358 -16.58 -4.31 -11.68
C PRO A 358 -16.63 -4.83 -10.25
N SER A 359 -17.36 -4.14 -9.38
CA SER A 359 -17.49 -4.63 -8.01
C SER A 359 -18.20 -5.99 -8.02
N ARG A 360 -17.78 -6.92 -7.17
CA ARG A 360 -18.37 -8.28 -7.09
C ARG A 360 -19.85 -8.30 -6.72
N ARG A 361 -20.42 -7.17 -6.31
CA ARG A 361 -21.83 -7.02 -5.98
C ARG A 361 -22.43 -6.11 -7.03
N GLU A 362 -23.41 -6.63 -7.75
CA GLU A 362 -24.19 -5.82 -8.67
C GLU A 362 -24.81 -4.65 -7.90
N PHE A 363 -24.49 -3.45 -8.33
CA PHE A 363 -24.97 -2.22 -7.74
C PHE A 363 -26.21 -1.82 -8.52
N THR A 364 -27.33 -1.66 -7.80
CA THR A 364 -28.65 -1.36 -8.37
C THR A 364 -29.28 -0.18 -7.64
N ASP A 365 -30.27 0.48 -8.23
CA ASP A 365 -31.08 1.53 -7.57
C ASP A 365 -31.61 1.09 -6.21
N ALA A 366 -32.07 -0.16 -6.10
CA ALA A 366 -32.49 -0.73 -4.84
C ALA A 366 -31.34 -0.70 -3.82
N THR A 367 -30.15 -1.15 -4.21
CA THR A 367 -28.97 -1.16 -3.32
C THR A 367 -28.62 0.24 -2.81
N TYR A 368 -28.73 1.28 -3.63
CA TYR A 368 -28.49 2.67 -3.21
C TYR A 368 -29.55 3.19 -2.25
N ASN A 369 -30.82 2.97 -2.56
CA ASN A 369 -31.92 3.37 -1.68
C ASN A 369 -31.78 2.71 -0.31
N TRP A 370 -31.48 1.41 -0.27
CA TRP A 370 -31.20 0.70 0.97
C TRP A 370 -29.98 1.25 1.72
N ALA A 371 -28.88 1.56 1.01
CA ALA A 371 -27.69 2.15 1.62
C ALA A 371 -27.98 3.54 2.21
N LEU A 372 -28.75 4.39 1.53
CA LEU A 372 -29.12 5.71 2.04
C LEU A 372 -30.06 5.59 3.25
N GLN A 373 -30.98 4.62 3.24
CA GLN A 373 -31.81 4.31 4.40
C GLN A 373 -30.97 3.86 5.61
N ASP A 374 -29.83 3.19 5.40
CA ASP A 374 -28.92 2.86 6.50
C ASP A 374 -28.31 4.12 7.13
N PHE A 375 -28.03 5.16 6.35
CA PHE A 375 -27.56 6.45 6.85
C PHE A 375 -28.65 7.19 7.63
N ILE A 376 -29.85 7.31 7.04
CA ILE A 376 -30.99 8.03 7.63
C ILE A 376 -31.41 7.37 8.94
N ASN A 377 -31.66 6.06 8.92
CA ASN A 377 -32.13 5.30 10.07
C ASN A 377 -31.01 4.90 11.04
N CYS A 378 -29.76 5.26 10.73
CA CYS A 378 -28.58 4.94 11.54
C CYS A 378 -28.45 3.43 11.79
N ASN A 379 -28.73 2.65 10.76
CA ASN A 379 -28.57 1.21 10.81
C ASN A 379 -27.08 0.86 10.96
N PRO A 380 -26.76 -0.22 11.69
CA PRO A 380 -25.38 -0.67 11.78
C PRO A 380 -24.89 -1.06 10.39
N VAL A 381 -23.80 -0.42 9.95
CA VAL A 381 -23.09 -0.85 8.74
C VAL A 381 -22.68 -2.30 8.94
N LYS A 382 -23.26 -3.22 8.15
CA LYS A 382 -22.90 -4.64 8.15
C LYS A 382 -21.49 -4.78 7.57
N GLY A 383 -20.48 -4.49 8.40
CA GLY A 383 -19.08 -4.64 8.02
C GLY A 383 -18.75 -6.10 7.68
N LYS A 384 -17.77 -6.31 6.80
CA LYS A 384 -17.09 -7.60 6.64
C LYS A 384 -16.50 -7.99 8.01
N ARG A 385 -17.11 -9.00 8.67
CA ARG A 385 -16.75 -9.71 9.91
C ARG A 385 -16.05 -8.91 11.04
N GLY A 386 -16.68 -8.91 12.22
CA GLY A 386 -15.95 -9.29 13.45
C GLY A 386 -15.34 -8.20 14.34
N LYS A 387 -15.61 -6.91 14.15
CA LYS A 387 -15.34 -5.91 15.19
C LYS A 387 -16.52 -4.98 15.36
N LYS A 388 -17.28 -5.16 16.45
CA LYS A 388 -17.98 -4.04 17.10
C LYS A 388 -16.88 -3.04 17.45
N LYS A 389 -16.67 -2.02 16.62
CA LYS A 389 -15.86 -0.88 17.06
C LYS A 389 -16.65 -0.23 18.20
N ALA A 390 -16.01 -0.08 19.36
CA ALA A 390 -16.58 0.69 20.44
C ALA A 390 -16.90 2.11 19.90
N PRO A 391 -18.00 2.74 20.36
CA PRO A 391 -18.28 4.13 20.01
C PRO A 391 -17.03 4.98 20.33
N THR A 392 -16.55 5.73 19.34
CA THR A 392 -15.39 6.63 19.46
C THR A 392 -15.74 7.92 20.18
N THR A 393 -17.00 8.34 20.13
CA THR A 393 -17.45 9.64 20.66
C THR A 393 -18.45 9.51 21.82
N GLY A 394 -18.90 8.30 22.15
CA GLY A 394 -20.00 8.06 23.09
C GLY A 394 -21.39 8.27 22.49
N ASP A 395 -21.49 8.96 21.34
CA ASP A 395 -22.70 9.11 20.55
C ASP A 395 -22.77 8.04 19.44
N LEU A 396 -23.62 7.05 19.67
CA LEU A 396 -23.81 5.92 18.78
C LEU A 396 -24.35 6.33 17.41
N VAL A 397 -25.19 7.37 17.33
CA VAL A 397 -25.82 7.83 16.08
C VAL A 397 -24.74 8.48 15.20
N ARG A 398 -24.00 9.41 15.80
CA ARG A 398 -22.87 10.10 15.17
C ARG A 398 -21.80 9.13 14.67
N ASP A 399 -21.39 8.19 15.51
CA ASP A 399 -20.37 7.21 15.15
C ASP A 399 -20.83 6.30 13.99
N ARG A 400 -22.11 5.91 13.95
CA ARG A 400 -22.67 5.11 12.85
C ARG A 400 -22.72 5.88 11.54
N ARG A 401 -23.19 7.13 11.56
CA ARG A 401 -23.21 8.00 10.36
C ARG A 401 -21.81 8.28 9.84
N LEU A 402 -20.86 8.56 10.74
CA LEU A 402 -19.46 8.73 10.38
C LEU A 402 -18.86 7.45 9.76
N GLN A 403 -19.19 6.28 10.32
CA GLN A 403 -18.75 5.00 9.77
C GLN A 403 -19.32 4.76 8.37
N TRP A 404 -20.60 5.08 8.17
CA TRP A 404 -21.26 5.00 6.86
C TRP A 404 -20.57 5.91 5.85
N LEU A 405 -20.38 7.19 6.19
CA LEU A 405 -19.71 8.18 5.32
C LEU A 405 -18.30 7.73 4.96
N ARG A 406 -17.50 7.29 5.94
CA ARG A 406 -16.15 6.78 5.68
C ARG A 406 -16.14 5.57 4.75
N SER A 407 -17.12 4.69 4.87
CA SER A 407 -17.25 3.52 4.00
C SER A 407 -17.56 3.94 2.56
N TRP A 408 -18.58 4.77 2.36
CA TRP A 408 -19.05 5.16 1.03
C TRP A 408 -18.14 6.18 0.34
N CYS A 409 -17.59 7.17 1.06
CA CYS A 409 -16.52 8.00 0.53
C CYS A 409 -15.33 7.16 0.10
N GLY A 410 -14.99 6.09 0.84
CA GLY A 410 -13.95 5.15 0.44
C GLY A 410 -14.25 4.43 -0.88
N VAL A 411 -15.50 3.99 -1.07
CA VAL A 411 -15.97 3.35 -2.33
C VAL A 411 -15.90 4.32 -3.50
N PHE A 412 -16.39 5.56 -3.36
CA PHE A 412 -16.36 6.52 -4.47
C PHE A 412 -14.97 7.11 -4.72
N ASN A 413 -14.14 7.27 -3.68
CA ASN A 413 -12.77 7.73 -3.85
C ASN A 413 -11.90 6.75 -4.66
N TYR A 414 -12.25 5.46 -4.64
CA TYR A 414 -11.66 4.47 -5.53
C TYR A 414 -11.86 4.83 -7.01
N LEU A 415 -12.95 5.54 -7.35
CA LEU A 415 -13.30 5.99 -8.68
C LEU A 415 -12.81 7.42 -8.98
N SER A 416 -12.11 8.09 -8.05
CA SER A 416 -11.76 9.52 -8.17
C SER A 416 -11.08 9.92 -9.48
N GLY A 417 -10.28 9.03 -10.07
CA GLY A 417 -9.65 9.26 -11.38
C GLY A 417 -10.61 9.19 -12.58
N HIS A 418 -11.84 8.72 -12.38
CA HIS A 418 -12.88 8.57 -13.39
C HIS A 418 -14.08 9.50 -13.15
N LEU A 419 -14.22 10.10 -11.96
CA LEU A 419 -15.37 10.93 -11.62
C LEU A 419 -15.45 12.17 -12.52
N SER A 420 -16.66 12.48 -13.00
CA SER A 420 -16.93 13.77 -13.63
C SER A 420 -16.71 14.92 -12.65
N PRO A 421 -16.51 16.18 -13.11
CA PRO A 421 -16.39 17.33 -12.21
C PRO A 421 -17.57 17.50 -11.25
N GLU A 422 -18.78 17.11 -11.67
CA GLU A 422 -19.97 17.10 -10.83
C GLU A 422 -19.90 16.01 -9.76
N ALA A 423 -19.63 14.75 -10.15
CA ALA A 423 -19.48 13.66 -9.20
C ALA A 423 -18.33 13.90 -8.20
N GLN A 424 -17.22 14.51 -8.65
CA GLN A 424 -16.10 14.88 -7.77
C GLN A 424 -16.49 15.96 -6.75
N ARG A 425 -17.36 16.93 -7.13
CA ARG A 425 -17.92 17.90 -6.18
C ARG A 425 -18.81 17.20 -5.14
N SER A 426 -19.69 16.29 -5.56
CA SER A 426 -20.52 15.51 -4.64
C SER A 426 -19.70 14.64 -3.68
N LEU A 427 -18.59 14.05 -4.14
CA LEU A 427 -17.67 13.35 -3.24
C LEU A 427 -17.05 14.29 -2.20
N ASN A 428 -16.68 15.50 -2.60
CA ASN A 428 -16.14 16.51 -1.67
C ASN A 428 -17.20 16.95 -0.64
N GLU A 429 -18.48 17.05 -1.03
CA GLU A 429 -19.59 17.32 -0.10
C GLU A 429 -19.72 16.22 0.96
N LEU A 430 -19.68 14.94 0.57
CA LEU A 430 -19.68 13.84 1.54
C LEU A 430 -18.46 13.88 2.49
N TYR A 431 -17.29 14.30 2.00
CA TYR A 431 -16.12 14.52 2.85
C TYR A 431 -16.27 15.70 3.81
N SER A 432 -16.92 16.79 3.39
CA SER A 432 -17.23 17.92 4.25
C SER A 432 -18.15 17.49 5.39
N VAL A 433 -19.22 16.75 5.08
CA VAL A 433 -20.11 16.17 6.10
C VAL A 433 -19.35 15.20 7.01
N SER A 434 -18.42 14.40 6.47
CA SER A 434 -17.58 13.52 7.28
C SER A 434 -16.73 14.27 8.31
N LYS A 435 -16.26 15.49 8.00
CA LYS A 435 -15.49 16.33 8.94
C LYS A 435 -16.38 16.85 10.06
N ILE A 436 -17.61 17.26 9.74
CA ILE A 436 -18.61 17.69 10.73
C ILE A 436 -18.82 16.59 11.76
N TYR A 437 -19.03 15.34 11.34
CA TYR A 437 -19.18 14.19 12.24
C TYR A 437 -17.89 13.75 12.95
N GLN A 438 -16.71 14.22 12.51
CA GLN A 438 -15.43 13.96 13.19
C GLN A 438 -15.13 14.94 14.32
N ASP A 439 -15.58 16.19 14.20
CA ASP A 439 -15.32 17.23 15.18
C ASP A 439 -16.28 17.15 16.37
N SER A 440 -15.80 16.66 17.52
CA SER A 440 -16.58 16.51 18.75
C SER A 440 -17.20 17.82 19.26
N ASN A 441 -16.68 18.97 18.82
CA ASN A 441 -17.16 20.30 19.21
C ASN A 441 -18.17 20.87 18.23
N SER A 442 -18.37 20.23 17.07
CA SER A 442 -19.42 20.62 16.14
C SER A 442 -20.77 20.35 16.78
N THR A 443 -21.46 21.42 17.17
CA THR A 443 -22.92 21.37 17.37
C THR A 443 -23.51 20.86 16.07
N ALA A 444 -24.35 19.82 16.14
CA ALA A 444 -24.97 19.26 14.96
C ALA A 444 -25.62 20.41 14.16
N GLU A 445 -25.09 20.69 12.96
CA GLU A 445 -25.84 21.45 11.96
C GLU A 445 -27.21 20.80 11.76
N ASP A 446 -28.17 21.56 11.23
CA ASP A 446 -29.53 21.08 10.99
C ASP A 446 -29.47 19.69 10.35
N PHE A 447 -29.98 18.71 11.10
CA PHE A 447 -29.91 17.30 10.71
C PHE A 447 -30.56 17.12 9.33
N ASP A 448 -31.63 17.86 9.07
CA ASP A 448 -32.36 17.80 7.81
C ASP A 448 -31.49 18.30 6.65
N ASP A 449 -30.70 19.36 6.85
CA ASP A 449 -29.80 19.89 5.83
C ASP A 449 -28.62 18.95 5.57
N THR A 450 -28.11 18.30 6.61
CA THR A 450 -27.10 17.24 6.46
C THR A 450 -27.64 16.06 5.66
N VAL A 451 -28.87 15.62 5.97
CA VAL A 451 -29.51 14.51 5.25
C VAL A 451 -29.78 14.88 3.80
N LYS A 452 -30.27 16.08 3.52
CA LYS A 452 -30.48 16.57 2.14
C LYS A 452 -29.17 16.57 1.36
N THR A 453 -28.10 17.11 1.95
CA THR A 453 -26.77 17.18 1.33
C THR A 453 -26.25 15.78 1.03
N VAL A 454 -26.27 14.87 2.01
CA VAL A 454 -25.82 13.49 1.83
C VAL A 454 -26.66 12.77 0.77
N SER A 455 -27.99 12.91 0.80
CA SER A 455 -28.89 12.25 -0.14
C SER A 455 -28.65 12.73 -1.58
N SER A 456 -28.52 14.04 -1.79
CA SER A 456 -28.24 14.64 -3.09
C SER A 456 -26.88 14.19 -3.64
N ALA A 457 -25.83 14.38 -2.85
CA ALA A 457 -24.46 14.02 -3.24
C ALA A 457 -24.32 12.51 -3.51
N PHE A 458 -24.93 11.68 -2.65
CA PHE A 458 -24.90 10.24 -2.81
C PHE A 458 -25.63 9.79 -4.07
N ARG A 459 -26.77 10.42 -4.40
CA ARG A 459 -27.52 10.12 -5.64
C ARG A 459 -26.70 10.43 -6.88
N VAL A 460 -26.10 11.61 -6.99
CA VAL A 460 -25.22 11.97 -8.13
C VAL A 460 -24.09 10.96 -8.32
N LEU A 461 -23.43 10.55 -7.23
CA LEU A 461 -22.37 9.55 -7.26
C LEU A 461 -22.87 8.15 -7.66
N SER A 462 -24.09 7.81 -7.27
CA SER A 462 -24.74 6.54 -7.59
C SER A 462 -25.15 6.49 -9.05
N ASP A 463 -25.80 7.54 -9.55
CA ASP A 463 -26.20 7.69 -10.94
C ASP A 463 -24.98 7.65 -11.87
N PHE A 464 -23.88 8.31 -11.47
CA PHE A 464 -22.60 8.21 -12.18
C PHE A 464 -22.10 6.76 -12.27
N TYR A 465 -22.13 6.01 -11.17
CA TYR A 465 -21.68 4.63 -11.17
C TYR A 465 -22.58 3.73 -12.04
N LEU A 466 -23.90 3.89 -11.94
CA LEU A 466 -24.90 3.10 -12.68
C LEU A 466 -24.84 3.35 -14.19
N SER A 467 -24.52 4.58 -14.59
CA SER A 467 -24.39 4.95 -16.00
C SER A 467 -23.19 4.29 -16.69
N GLY A 468 -22.33 3.61 -15.94
CA GLY A 468 -21.11 2.99 -16.42
C GLY A 468 -19.88 3.88 -16.21
N VAL A 469 -18.77 3.27 -15.78
CA VAL A 469 -17.50 3.99 -15.60
C VAL A 469 -16.75 4.01 -16.92
N ILE A 470 -16.53 5.21 -17.45
CA ILE A 470 -15.81 5.41 -18.71
C ILE A 470 -14.35 4.93 -18.58
N PRO A 471 -13.83 4.16 -19.57
CA PRO A 471 -12.42 3.80 -19.63
C PRO A 471 -11.52 5.04 -19.75
N CYS A 472 -10.40 5.02 -19.03
CA CYS A 472 -9.34 6.01 -19.18
C CYS A 472 -8.26 5.49 -20.12
N ALA A 473 -7.70 6.37 -20.94
CA ALA A 473 -6.52 6.03 -21.75
C ALA A 473 -5.28 5.79 -20.87
N ILE A 474 -4.41 4.91 -21.36
CA ILE A 474 -3.10 4.58 -20.81
C ILE A 474 -2.03 5.33 -21.61
N GLY A 475 -0.91 5.64 -20.95
CA GLY A 475 0.24 6.29 -21.55
C GLY A 475 0.22 7.82 -21.48
N ASN A 476 1.37 8.40 -21.84
CA ASN A 476 1.65 9.84 -21.73
C ASN A 476 1.44 10.60 -23.04
N ASP A 477 1.04 9.92 -24.11
CA ASP A 477 0.91 10.52 -25.45
C ASP A 477 -0.41 11.28 -25.65
N GLY A 478 -1.33 11.19 -24.67
CA GLY A 478 -2.63 11.85 -24.69
C GLY A 478 -2.75 12.98 -23.66
N ILE A 479 -3.26 14.14 -24.08
CA ILE A 479 -3.51 15.30 -23.21
C ILE A 479 -4.89 15.20 -22.53
N ALA A 480 -5.84 14.48 -23.15
CA ALA A 480 -7.18 14.25 -22.63
C ALA A 480 -7.82 13.01 -23.29
N THR A 481 -8.80 12.38 -22.60
CA THR A 481 -9.71 11.42 -23.20
C THR A 481 -10.96 12.17 -23.68
N LEU A 482 -11.19 12.23 -24.99
CA LEU A 482 -12.42 12.77 -25.57
C LEU A 482 -13.46 11.68 -25.68
N ILE A 483 -14.63 11.89 -25.09
CA ILE A 483 -15.77 10.99 -25.22
C ILE A 483 -16.72 11.62 -26.24
N VAL A 484 -16.97 10.89 -27.32
CA VAL A 484 -18.01 11.23 -28.28
C VAL A 484 -19.15 10.24 -28.05
N SER A 485 -20.20 10.67 -27.36
CA SER A 485 -21.41 9.88 -27.19
C SER A 485 -22.48 10.32 -28.19
N ASP A 486 -23.27 9.36 -28.67
CA ASP A 486 -24.56 9.64 -29.30
C ASP A 486 -25.54 10.07 -28.20
N ALA A 487 -26.16 11.24 -28.35
CA ALA A 487 -27.14 11.75 -27.41
C ALA A 487 -28.41 10.87 -27.31
N ASN A 488 -28.55 9.86 -28.19
CA ASN A 488 -29.66 8.91 -28.22
C ASN A 488 -29.37 7.56 -27.54
N ALA A 489 -28.15 7.34 -27.02
CA ALA A 489 -27.84 6.13 -26.27
C ALA A 489 -28.07 6.37 -24.77
N ASP A 490 -29.03 5.66 -24.18
CA ASP A 490 -29.39 5.77 -22.75
C ASP A 490 -28.29 5.31 -21.77
N SER A 491 -27.13 4.83 -22.26
CA SER A 491 -26.00 4.41 -21.44
C SER A 491 -24.67 4.35 -22.20
N TYR A 492 -23.56 4.44 -21.48
CA TYR A 492 -22.22 4.17 -22.02
C TYR A 492 -22.02 2.64 -22.06
N GLY A 493 -21.99 2.07 -23.27
CA GLY A 493 -21.83 0.62 -23.49
C GLY A 493 -20.53 0.02 -23.00
#